data_AF-A0A7X1N9Q5-F1
#
_entry.id   AF-A0A7X1N9Q5-F1
#
_cell.length_a   1.000
_cell.length_b   1.000
_cell.length_c   1.000
_cell.angle_alpha   90.00
_cell.angle_beta   90.00
_cell.angle_gamma   90.00
#
_symmetry.space_group_name_H-M   'P 1'
#
loop_
_entity.id
_entity.type
_entity.pdbx_description
1 polymer ?
#
loop_
_entity_poly.entity_id
_entity_poly.type
_entity_poly.pdbx_seq_one_letter_code
_entity_poly.pdbx_strand_id
1 'polypeptide(L)'
;MRATRTQLAGYDSMTGAKRCTQKEMILNLFHSPFMTLTRQEIADRTNLRLSSVCGRVFELLRDGELKVRGSQKCAATGADNETLGLPATI
;
A
#
# COMPACT_ATOMS: atom_id res chain seq x y z
N MET A 1 1.15 -40.53 -8.70
CA MET A 1 0.48 -39.58 -7.79
C MET A 1 -0.52 -38.76 -8.57
N ARG A 2 -1.77 -38.74 -8.10
CA ARG A 2 -2.96 -38.22 -8.79
C ARG A 2 -3.05 -36.71 -8.53
N ALA A 3 -2.73 -35.89 -9.52
CA ALA A 3 -2.86 -34.44 -9.41
C ALA A 3 -4.35 -34.05 -9.42
N THR A 4 -4.83 -33.47 -8.32
CA THR A 4 -6.22 -33.08 -8.14
C THR A 4 -6.49 -31.80 -8.94
N ARG A 5 -7.30 -31.94 -10.00
CA ARG A 5 -7.68 -30.92 -11.01
C ARG A 5 -8.54 -29.76 -10.47
N THR A 6 -8.58 -29.55 -9.15
CA THR A 6 -9.40 -28.51 -8.48
C THR A 6 -8.62 -27.27 -8.06
N GLN A 7 -7.29 -27.29 -8.07
CA GLN A 7 -6.49 -26.11 -7.65
C GLN A 7 -6.21 -25.11 -8.78
N LEU A 8 -6.38 -25.51 -10.05
CA LEU A 8 -6.15 -24.62 -11.20
C LEU A 8 -7.39 -23.78 -11.57
N ALA A 9 -8.61 -24.30 -11.37
CA ALA A 9 -9.84 -23.58 -11.74
C ALA A 9 -10.13 -22.33 -10.88
N GLY A 10 -9.59 -22.26 -9.66
CA GLY A 10 -9.66 -21.05 -8.82
C GLY A 10 -8.60 -20.00 -9.17
N TYR A 11 -7.57 -20.35 -9.94
CA TYR A 11 -6.48 -19.44 -10.30
C TYR A 11 -6.79 -18.67 -11.59
N ASP A 12 -7.51 -19.30 -12.52
CA ASP A 12 -7.87 -18.73 -13.82
C ASP A 12 -9.11 -17.83 -13.80
N SER A 13 -9.94 -17.86 -12.76
CA SER A 13 -11.08 -16.93 -12.64
C SER A 13 -10.68 -15.52 -12.16
N MET A 14 -9.40 -15.28 -11.86
CA MET A 14 -8.86 -13.97 -11.46
C MET A 14 -8.00 -13.28 -12.53
N THR A 15 -7.92 -13.82 -13.75
CA THR A 15 -6.97 -13.37 -14.79
C THR A 15 -7.50 -12.27 -15.73
N GLY A 16 -8.60 -11.59 -15.37
CA GLY A 16 -9.11 -10.44 -16.13
C GLY A 16 -8.56 -9.08 -15.67
N ALA A 17 -8.02 -8.98 -14.45
CA ALA A 17 -7.41 -7.77 -13.91
C ALA A 17 -5.92 -8.02 -13.70
N LYS A 18 -5.07 -7.19 -14.32
CA LYS A 18 -3.61 -7.20 -14.11
C LYS A 18 -3.32 -7.33 -12.61
N ARG A 19 -2.61 -8.39 -12.19
CA ARG A 19 -2.25 -8.59 -10.78
C ARG A 19 -1.43 -7.41 -10.30
N CYS A 20 -2.07 -6.53 -9.55
CA CYS A 20 -1.46 -5.36 -8.94
C CYS A 20 -0.51 -5.85 -7.82
N THR A 21 0.75 -5.46 -7.88
CA THR A 21 1.73 -5.71 -6.81
C THR A 21 1.34 -4.94 -5.55
N GLN A 22 1.84 -5.35 -4.38
CA GLN A 22 1.58 -4.61 -3.13
C GLN A 22 2.05 -3.15 -3.21
N LYS A 23 3.15 -2.87 -3.93
CA LYS A 23 3.62 -1.50 -4.17
C LYS A 23 2.62 -0.70 -5.01
N GLU A 24 2.15 -1.27 -6.11
CA GLU A 24 1.13 -0.64 -6.96
C GLU A 24 -0.19 -0.43 -6.21
N MET A 25 -0.62 -1.37 -5.36
CA MET A 25 -1.80 -1.20 -4.50
C MET A 25 -1.67 0.01 -3.57
N ILE A 26 -0.48 0.21 -2.97
CA ILE A 26 -0.20 1.36 -2.11
C ILE A 26 -0.20 2.66 -2.93
N LEU A 27 0.48 2.68 -4.08
CA LEU A 27 0.54 3.86 -4.95
C LEU A 27 -0.84 4.28 -5.45
N ASN A 28 -1.69 3.31 -5.81
CA ASN A 28 -3.06 3.56 -6.27
C ASN A 28 -3.97 4.19 -5.22
N LEU A 29 -3.59 4.23 -3.93
CA LEU A 29 -4.35 4.98 -2.93
C LEU A 29 -4.24 6.50 -3.14
N PHE A 30 -3.15 6.98 -3.72
CA PHE A 30 -2.86 8.41 -3.88
C PHE A 30 -3.36 8.92 -5.24
N HIS A 31 -4.60 9.38 -5.28
CA HIS A 31 -5.23 9.92 -6.50
C HIS A 31 -5.03 11.44 -6.68
N SER A 32 -4.31 12.10 -5.76
CA SER A 32 -4.04 13.53 -5.78
C SER A 32 -2.70 13.84 -5.11
N PRO A 33 -1.95 14.86 -5.58
CA PRO A 33 -0.68 15.28 -4.95
C PRO A 33 -0.85 15.86 -3.54
N PHE A 34 -2.08 16.24 -3.15
CA PHE A 34 -2.39 16.76 -1.82
C PHE A 34 -2.82 15.68 -0.83
N MET A 35 -3.08 14.46 -1.33
CA MET A 35 -3.50 13.37 -0.47
C MET A 35 -2.30 12.84 0.31
N THR A 36 -2.47 12.78 1.62
CA THR A 36 -1.47 12.19 2.51
C THR A 36 -2.09 11.11 3.38
N LEU A 37 -1.39 9.99 3.58
CA LEU A 37 -1.83 8.88 4.42
C LEU A 37 -0.73 8.42 5.35
N THR A 38 -1.10 8.06 6.57
CA THR A 38 -0.23 7.33 7.49
C THR A 38 -0.06 5.88 7.03
N ARG A 39 1.00 5.22 7.51
CA ARG A 39 1.22 3.78 7.25
C ARG A 39 0.07 2.91 7.76
N GLN A 40 -0.60 3.32 8.84
CA GLN A 40 -1.77 2.62 9.36
C GLN A 40 -2.96 2.74 8.41
N GLU A 41 -3.28 3.94 7.94
CA GLU A 41 -4.39 4.14 6.99
C GLU A 41 -4.15 3.40 5.67
N ILE A 42 -2.90 3.29 5.22
CA ILE A 42 -2.53 2.47 4.06
C ILE A 42 -2.81 0.99 4.34
N ALA A 43 -2.42 0.47 5.51
CA ALA A 43 -2.69 -0.91 5.91
C ALA A 43 -4.19 -1.21 5.93
N ASP A 44 -4.97 -0.30 6.52
CA ASP A 44 -6.42 -0.45 6.65
C ASP A 44 -7.11 -0.43 5.27
N ARG A 45 -6.71 0.48 4.37
CA ARG A 45 -7.32 0.64 3.04
C ARG A 45 -6.91 -0.45 2.04
N THR A 46 -5.70 -0.99 2.17
CA THR A 46 -5.21 -2.08 1.30
C THR A 46 -5.49 -3.48 1.86
N ASN A 47 -5.97 -3.56 3.11
CA ASN A 47 -6.09 -4.81 3.86
C ASN A 47 -4.77 -5.61 3.92
N LEU A 48 -3.64 -4.91 3.95
CA LEU A 48 -2.30 -5.49 4.13
C LEU A 48 -1.90 -5.43 5.61
N ARG A 49 -1.04 -6.35 6.03
CA ARG A 49 -0.42 -6.27 7.36
C ARG A 49 0.43 -5.00 7.46
N LEU A 50 0.35 -4.30 8.59
CA LEU A 50 1.15 -3.09 8.84
C LEU A 50 2.65 -3.32 8.61
N SER A 51 3.19 -4.47 9.04
CA SER A 51 4.60 -4.82 8.81
C SER A 51 4.96 -4.92 7.32
N SER A 52 4.07 -5.46 6.50
CA SER A 52 4.23 -5.51 5.04
C SER A 52 4.18 -4.10 4.45
N VAL A 53 3.25 -3.26 4.90
CA VAL A 53 3.16 -1.86 4.47
C VAL A 53 4.44 -1.09 4.81
N CYS A 54 4.97 -1.24 6.04
CA CYS A 54 6.21 -0.57 6.43
C CYS A 54 7.38 -0.93 5.51
N GLY A 55 7.54 -2.21 5.15
CA GLY A 55 8.58 -2.65 4.22
C GLY A 55 8.40 -2.06 2.82
N ARG A 56 7.17 -2.09 2.27
CA ARG A 56 6.90 -1.56 0.93
C ARG A 56 6.98 -0.04 0.85
N VAL A 57 6.51 0.66 1.88
CA VAL A 57 6.68 2.11 2.00
C VAL A 57 8.15 2.49 2.07
N PHE A 58 8.97 1.77 2.85
CA PHE A 58 10.40 2.03 2.91
C PHE A 58 11.05 1.91 1.52
N GLU A 59 10.73 0.85 0.78
CA GLU A 59 11.19 0.68 -0.59
C GLU A 59 10.72 1.83 -1.49
N LEU A 60 9.43 2.21 -1.44
CA LEU A 60 8.87 3.30 -2.26
C LEU A 60 9.46 4.67 -1.92
N LEU A 61 9.76 4.94 -0.64
CA LEU A 61 10.45 6.16 -0.20
C LEU A 61 11.88 6.21 -0.76
N ARG A 62 12.60 5.07 -0.66
CA ARG A 62 13.97 4.94 -1.17
C ARG A 62 14.02 5.08 -2.69
N ASP A 63 13.02 4.52 -3.38
CA ASP A 63 12.90 4.55 -4.83
C ASP A 63 12.37 5.93 -5.34
N GLY A 64 11.97 6.83 -4.42
CA GLY A 64 11.51 8.20 -4.74
C GLY A 64 10.05 8.29 -5.19
N GLU A 65 9.31 7.19 -5.16
CA GLU A 65 7.90 7.07 -5.57
C GLU A 65 6.92 7.62 -4.52
N LEU A 66 7.36 7.71 -3.26
CA LEU A 66 6.65 8.37 -2.18
C LEU A 66 7.58 9.34 -1.46
N LYS A 67 7.01 10.30 -0.74
CA LYS A 67 7.71 11.16 0.22
C LYS A 67 6.94 11.30 1.52
N VAL A 68 7.66 11.55 2.61
CA VAL A 68 7.05 12.05 3.85
C VAL A 68 6.57 13.49 3.60
N ARG A 69 5.31 13.76 3.93
CA ARG A 69 4.63 15.04 3.65
C ARG A 69 4.22 15.81 4.92
N GLY A 70 4.37 15.18 6.09
CA GLY A 70 4.07 15.79 7.37
C GLY A 70 3.85 14.72 8.44
N SER A 71 3.12 15.09 9.48
CA SER A 71 2.67 14.19 10.52
C SER A 71 1.21 14.45 10.88
N GLN A 72 0.55 13.43 11.40
CA GLN A 72 -0.81 13.47 11.90
C GLN A 72 -0.83 12.83 13.29
N LYS A 73 -1.48 13.50 14.24
CA LYS A 73 -1.68 12.96 15.58
C LYS A 73 -2.64 11.78 15.54
N CYS A 74 -2.22 10.65 16.09
CA CYS A 74 -3.08 9.49 16.29
C CYS A 74 -4.09 9.78 17.40
N ALA A 75 -5.38 9.66 17.11
CA ALA A 75 -6.42 9.86 18.11
C ALA A 75 -6.39 8.81 19.24
N ALA A 76 -5.96 7.58 18.94
CA ALA A 76 -5.95 6.47 19.89
C ALA A 76 -4.75 6.51 20.86
N THR A 77 -3.56 6.85 20.36
CA THR A 77 -2.32 6.80 21.16
C THR A 77 -1.78 8.17 21.52
N GLY A 78 -2.27 9.24 20.89
CA GLY A 78 -1.75 10.59 21.03
C GLY A 78 -0.40 10.83 20.36
N ALA A 79 0.20 9.82 19.73
CA ALA A 79 1.50 9.93 19.06
C ALA A 79 1.38 10.58 17.67
N ASP A 80 2.43 11.28 17.25
CA ASP A 80 2.51 11.84 15.89
C ASP A 80 3.01 10.77 14.91
N ASN A 81 2.18 10.46 13.90
CA ASN A 81 2.49 9.51 12.85
C ASN A 81 2.82 10.25 11.55
N GLU A 82 3.93 9.88 10.90
CA GLU A 82 4.27 10.41 9.58
C GLU A 82 3.15 10.15 8.57
N THR A 83 2.86 11.17 7.75
CA THR A 83 2.01 11.05 6.58
C THR A 83 2.86 10.99 5.31
N LEU A 84 2.44 10.16 4.37
CA LEU A 84 3.10 9.86 3.10
C LEU A 84 2.24 10.37 1.96
N GLY A 85 2.85 10.80 0.86
CA GLY A 85 2.13 11.19 -0.35
C GLY A 85 3.00 11.13 -1.58
N LEU A 86 2.41 11.42 -2.75
CA LEU A 86 3.14 11.49 -4.00
C LEU A 86 4.22 12.58 -3.96
N PRO A 87 5.33 12.43 -4.70
CA PRO A 87 6.31 13.49 -4.86
C PRO A 87 5.67 14.63 -5.62
N ALA A 88 5.33 15.73 -4.95
CA ALA A 88 4.94 16.95 -5.64
C ALA A 88 6.21 17.71 -6.06
N THR A 89 6.23 18.21 -7.29
CA THR A 89 7.17 19.27 -7.70
C THR A 89 6.86 20.50 -6.87
N ILE A 90 7.84 20.98 -6.11
CA ILE A 90 7.77 22.25 -5.39
C ILE A 90 7.99 23.37 -6.40
#